data_AF-A0A5P2BKB5-F1
#
_entry.id   AF-A0A5P2BKB5-F1
#
_cell.length_a   1.000
_cell.length_b   1.000
_cell.length_c   1.000
_cell.angle_alpha   90.00
_cell.angle_beta   90.00
_cell.angle_gamma   90.00
#
_symmetry.space_group_name_H-M   'P 1'
#
loop_
_entity.id
_entity.type
_entity.pdbx_description
1 polymer ?
#
loop_
_entity_poly.entity_id
_entity_poly.type
_entity_poly.pdbx_seq_one_letter_code
_entity_poly.pdbx_strand_id
1 'polypeptide(L)'
;MYDLLQRGECQLPYDSATDPEKQPPDSGTPQAWKVIEGLAGICKAAHGERAGLAIATRAEAGLRAAGYRPGTSEYLCKDGDAFAVLQRFVAYYRRHPSEQVVLRSAPAGTAACDNKISATERTVAPDASVGFHGTWPDVPRIVELRAAELAEPLTLEPYGSDNERTKCCKDAGFSVDLPGPNGFGGHRPTVIDVTLVTKNGVRVTRRAAFTITWAEAPQPPSPSLSSRSPSP
;
A
#
# COMPACT_ATOMS: atom_id res chain seq x y z
N MET A 1 -7.40 -7.47 -10.73
CA MET A 1 -7.05 -8.86 -11.09
C MET A 1 -6.27 -9.57 -9.99
N TYR A 2 -5.13 -9.06 -9.54
CA TYR A 2 -4.38 -9.67 -8.43
C TYR A 2 -5.22 -9.89 -7.16
N ASP A 3 -6.02 -8.91 -6.74
CA ASP A 3 -6.85 -9.04 -5.54
C ASP A 3 -7.96 -10.10 -5.69
N LEU A 4 -8.45 -10.34 -6.92
CA LEU A 4 -9.42 -11.42 -7.20
C LEU A 4 -8.74 -12.79 -7.05
N LEU A 5 -7.54 -12.94 -7.62
CA LEU A 5 -6.74 -14.16 -7.48
C LEU A 5 -6.39 -14.46 -6.02
N GLN A 6 -6.08 -13.42 -5.22
CA GLN A 6 -5.84 -13.57 -3.77
C GLN A 6 -7.08 -14.04 -3.00
N ARG A 7 -8.29 -13.71 -3.48
CA ARG A 7 -9.56 -14.19 -2.90
C ARG A 7 -9.98 -15.57 -3.41
N GLY A 8 -9.19 -16.21 -4.28
CA GLY A 8 -9.53 -17.49 -4.91
C GLY A 8 -10.54 -17.36 -6.06
N GLU A 9 -10.79 -16.13 -6.55
CA GLU A 9 -11.67 -15.90 -7.70
C GLU A 9 -10.86 -16.12 -8.99
N CYS A 10 -10.82 -17.36 -9.49
CA CYS A 10 -9.93 -17.72 -10.61
C CYS A 10 -10.50 -17.35 -11.99
N GLN A 11 -11.82 -17.40 -12.18
CA GLN A 11 -12.43 -17.35 -13.52
C GLN A 11 -12.37 -15.97 -14.15
N LEU A 12 -12.75 -14.92 -13.42
CA LEU A 12 -12.76 -13.55 -13.95
C LEU A 12 -11.35 -13.08 -14.38
N PRO A 13 -10.27 -13.29 -13.59
CA PRO A 13 -8.92 -13.01 -14.04
C PRO A 13 -8.49 -13.81 -15.28
N TYR A 14 -8.87 -15.09 -15.36
CA TYR A 14 -8.57 -15.92 -16.53
C TYR A 14 -9.25 -15.37 -17.79
N ASP A 15 -10.56 -15.09 -17.71
CA ASP A 15 -11.33 -14.55 -18.82
C ASP A 15 -10.75 -13.22 -19.31
N SER A 16 -10.51 -12.25 -18.40
CA SER A 16 -9.91 -10.97 -18.76
C SER A 16 -8.50 -11.11 -19.36
N ALA A 17 -7.71 -12.11 -18.94
CA ALA A 17 -6.37 -12.32 -19.47
C ALA A 17 -6.37 -12.98 -20.87
N THR A 18 -7.39 -13.78 -21.18
CA THR A 18 -7.49 -14.52 -22.46
C THR A 18 -8.38 -13.86 -23.50
N ASP A 19 -9.17 -12.87 -23.10
CA ASP A 19 -10.10 -12.13 -23.95
C ASP A 19 -9.84 -10.63 -23.85
N PRO A 20 -9.21 -10.01 -24.87
CA PRO A 20 -8.92 -8.58 -24.88
C PRO A 20 -10.16 -7.68 -24.72
N GLU A 21 -11.35 -8.13 -25.13
CA GLU A 21 -12.59 -7.35 -24.98
C GLU A 21 -13.03 -7.24 -23.51
N LYS A 22 -12.56 -8.15 -22.65
CA LYS A 22 -12.82 -8.18 -21.20
C LYS A 22 -11.75 -7.46 -20.40
N GLN A 23 -10.79 -6.80 -21.06
CA GLN A 23 -9.74 -6.03 -20.39
C GLN A 23 -10.23 -4.60 -20.11
N PRO A 24 -9.90 -4.03 -18.93
CA PRO A 24 -10.14 -2.61 -18.66
C PRO A 24 -9.52 -1.70 -19.74
N PRO A 25 -10.10 -0.51 -19.98
CA PRO A 25 -9.47 0.54 -20.79
C PRO A 25 -8.09 0.88 -20.20
N ASP A 26 -7.10 1.19 -21.06
CA ASP A 26 -5.69 1.44 -20.68
C ASP A 26 -5.02 0.29 -19.91
N SER A 27 -5.37 -0.94 -20.26
CA SER A 27 -4.83 -2.11 -19.59
C SER A 27 -3.35 -2.38 -19.91
N GLY A 28 -2.70 -3.10 -18.99
CA GLY A 28 -1.26 -3.38 -19.01
C GLY A 28 -0.76 -4.11 -20.26
N THR A 29 0.55 -4.35 -20.30
CA THR A 29 1.18 -4.99 -21.46
C THR A 29 0.62 -6.40 -21.72
N PRO A 30 0.68 -6.92 -22.96
CA PRO A 30 0.31 -8.30 -23.26
C PRO A 30 1.01 -9.32 -22.35
N GLN A 31 2.25 -9.04 -21.96
CA GLN A 31 3.02 -9.88 -21.04
C GLN A 31 2.47 -9.82 -19.62
N ALA A 32 2.09 -8.64 -19.10
CA ALA A 32 1.45 -8.53 -17.79
C ALA A 32 0.12 -9.31 -17.74
N TRP A 33 -0.66 -9.27 -18.81
CA TRP A 33 -1.87 -10.10 -18.93
C TRP A 33 -1.54 -11.59 -18.98
N LYS A 34 -0.46 -11.99 -19.66
CA LYS A 34 0.02 -13.37 -19.66
C LYS A 34 0.45 -13.83 -18.26
N VAL A 35 0.99 -12.95 -17.42
CA VAL A 35 1.27 -13.24 -16.00
C VAL A 35 -0.05 -13.53 -15.26
N ILE A 36 -1.09 -12.71 -15.47
CA ILE A 36 -2.41 -12.92 -14.87
C ILE A 36 -3.04 -14.25 -15.35
N GLU A 37 -2.93 -14.61 -16.63
CA GLU A 37 -3.35 -15.92 -17.16
C GLU A 37 -2.66 -17.07 -16.41
N GLY A 38 -1.33 -16.96 -16.24
CA GLY A 38 -0.55 -17.98 -15.53
C GLY A 38 -0.96 -18.14 -14.07
N LEU A 39 -1.15 -17.03 -13.35
CA LEU A 39 -1.63 -17.06 -11.96
C LEU A 39 -3.06 -17.58 -11.84
N ALA A 40 -3.94 -17.25 -12.80
CA ALA A 40 -5.27 -17.84 -12.84
C ALA A 40 -5.21 -19.36 -13.06
N GLY A 41 -4.27 -19.85 -13.88
CA GLY A 41 -3.95 -21.27 -13.99
C GLY A 41 -3.53 -21.90 -12.66
N ILE A 42 -2.69 -21.22 -11.87
CA ILE A 42 -2.30 -21.66 -10.52
C ILE A 42 -3.52 -21.74 -9.60
N CYS A 43 -4.36 -20.71 -9.59
CA CYS A 43 -5.59 -20.67 -8.83
C CYS A 43 -6.47 -21.88 -9.20
N LYS A 44 -6.76 -22.08 -10.48
CA LYS A 44 -7.51 -23.23 -11.00
C LYS A 44 -6.91 -24.58 -10.55
N ALA A 45 -5.59 -24.73 -10.63
CA ALA A 45 -4.90 -25.95 -10.19
C ALA A 45 -5.09 -26.19 -8.67
N ALA A 46 -5.02 -25.15 -7.85
CA ALA A 46 -5.25 -25.23 -6.42
C ALA A 46 -6.70 -25.58 -6.06
N HIS A 47 -7.67 -25.25 -6.93
CA HIS A 47 -9.06 -25.66 -6.83
C HIS A 47 -9.32 -27.07 -7.43
N GLY A 48 -8.29 -27.79 -7.87
CA GLY A 48 -8.41 -29.13 -8.43
C GLY A 48 -8.87 -29.19 -9.90
N GLU A 49 -8.92 -28.04 -10.59
CA GLU A 49 -9.26 -28.02 -12.01
C GLU A 49 -8.11 -28.61 -12.84
N ARG A 50 -8.40 -29.69 -13.58
CA ARG A 50 -7.41 -30.44 -14.37
C ARG A 50 -6.61 -29.59 -15.36
N ALA A 51 -7.20 -28.53 -15.90
CA ALA A 51 -6.56 -27.66 -16.89
C ALA A 51 -5.61 -26.60 -16.27
N GLY A 52 -5.72 -26.32 -14.97
CA GLY A 52 -5.01 -25.21 -14.32
C GLY A 52 -3.49 -25.27 -14.49
N LEU A 53 -2.89 -26.44 -14.26
CA LEU A 53 -1.45 -26.64 -14.41
C LEU A 53 -0.97 -26.42 -15.84
N ALA A 54 -1.74 -26.88 -16.83
CA ALA A 54 -1.41 -26.69 -18.24
C ALA A 54 -1.47 -25.21 -18.63
N ILE A 55 -2.45 -24.46 -18.10
CA ILE A 55 -2.55 -23.01 -18.29
C ILE A 55 -1.31 -22.31 -17.72
N ALA A 56 -0.99 -22.56 -16.44
CA ALA A 56 0.17 -21.95 -15.78
C ALA A 56 1.48 -22.25 -16.51
N THR A 57 1.69 -23.50 -16.90
CA THR A 57 2.92 -23.94 -17.59
C THR A 57 3.06 -23.31 -18.98
N ARG A 58 1.97 -23.21 -19.76
CA ARG A 58 1.99 -22.57 -21.08
C ARG A 58 2.23 -21.08 -20.99
N ALA A 59 1.62 -20.42 -19.99
CA ALA A 59 1.84 -18.99 -19.76
C ALA A 59 3.30 -18.69 -19.41
N GLU A 60 3.90 -19.46 -18.47
CA GLU A 60 5.32 -19.33 -18.12
C GLU A 60 6.24 -19.57 -19.33
N ALA A 61 5.97 -20.64 -20.09
CA ALA A 61 6.76 -20.95 -21.27
C ALA A 61 6.71 -19.84 -22.33
N GLY A 62 5.52 -19.25 -22.55
CA GLY A 62 5.34 -18.12 -23.47
C GLY A 62 6.08 -16.86 -23.02
N LEU A 63 5.96 -16.51 -21.72
CA LEU A 63 6.70 -15.39 -21.12
C LEU A 63 8.22 -15.59 -21.21
N ARG A 64 8.69 -16.80 -20.94
CA ARG A 64 10.11 -17.16 -21.04
C ARG A 64 10.62 -17.07 -22.48
N ALA A 65 9.86 -17.58 -23.46
CA ALA A 65 10.20 -17.52 -24.87
C ALA A 65 10.25 -16.07 -25.40
N ALA A 66 9.37 -15.20 -24.88
CA ALA A 66 9.36 -13.78 -25.19
C ALA A 66 10.48 -12.97 -24.49
N GLY A 67 11.33 -13.62 -23.69
CA GLY A 67 12.38 -12.95 -22.93
C GLY A 67 11.84 -12.02 -21.83
N TYR A 68 10.63 -12.28 -21.31
CA TYR A 68 10.00 -11.38 -20.36
C TYR A 68 10.80 -11.26 -19.07
N ARG A 69 11.11 -10.02 -18.72
CA ARG A 69 11.80 -9.60 -17.49
C ARG A 69 11.02 -8.40 -16.95
N PRO A 70 9.98 -8.63 -16.13
CA PRO A 70 9.24 -7.51 -15.55
C PRO A 70 10.20 -6.69 -14.68
N GLY A 71 10.08 -5.37 -14.76
CA GLY A 71 10.84 -4.50 -13.88
C GLY A 71 10.48 -4.76 -12.42
N THR A 72 11.46 -4.65 -11.54
CA THR A 72 11.26 -4.70 -10.08
C THR A 72 11.11 -3.31 -9.49
N SER A 73 10.81 -2.30 -10.32
CA SER A 73 10.61 -0.93 -9.85
C SER A 73 9.38 -0.84 -8.96
N GLU A 74 9.29 0.23 -8.17
CA GLU A 74 8.13 0.51 -7.31
C GLU A 74 6.79 0.55 -8.09
N TYR A 75 6.82 0.78 -9.39
CA TYR A 75 5.64 0.81 -10.25
C TYR A 75 5.25 -0.58 -10.76
N LEU A 76 6.20 -1.50 -10.85
CA LEU A 76 6.02 -2.84 -11.44
C LEU A 76 6.18 -3.98 -10.42
N CYS A 77 6.43 -3.65 -9.15
CA CYS A 77 6.61 -4.59 -8.04
C CYS A 77 5.57 -5.72 -7.97
N LYS A 78 4.27 -5.41 -8.16
CA LYS A 78 3.20 -6.44 -8.21
C LYS A 78 3.40 -7.43 -9.35
N ASP A 79 3.77 -6.96 -10.53
CA ASP A 79 3.95 -7.80 -11.71
C ASP A 79 5.25 -8.63 -11.61
N GLY A 80 6.31 -8.04 -11.06
CA GLY A 80 7.56 -8.75 -10.76
C GLY A 80 7.36 -9.89 -9.76
N ASP A 81 6.67 -9.64 -8.65
CA ASP A 81 6.38 -10.67 -7.64
C ASP A 81 5.42 -11.75 -8.18
N ALA A 82 4.38 -11.33 -8.91
CA ALA A 82 3.46 -12.24 -9.60
C ALA A 82 4.18 -13.18 -10.58
N PHE A 83 5.09 -12.64 -11.38
CA PHE A 83 5.90 -13.44 -12.29
C PHE A 83 6.82 -14.41 -11.54
N ALA A 84 7.44 -13.97 -10.43
CA ALA A 84 8.26 -14.83 -9.60
C ALA A 84 7.45 -16.00 -8.98
N VAL A 85 6.22 -15.75 -8.53
CA VAL A 85 5.29 -16.79 -8.06
C VAL A 85 5.00 -17.80 -9.16
N LEU A 86 4.69 -17.33 -10.38
CA LEU A 86 4.45 -18.20 -11.54
C LEU A 86 5.66 -19.09 -11.84
N GLN A 87 6.87 -18.52 -11.87
CA GLN A 87 8.09 -19.27 -12.12
C GLN A 87 8.36 -20.33 -11.03
N ARG A 88 8.21 -19.96 -9.76
CA ARG A 88 8.41 -20.89 -8.63
C ARG A 88 7.42 -22.04 -8.67
N PHE A 89 6.15 -21.75 -8.94
CA PHE A 89 5.11 -22.78 -9.07
C PHE A 89 5.42 -23.76 -10.20
N VAL A 90 5.74 -23.27 -11.40
CA VAL A 90 6.03 -24.13 -12.55
C VAL A 90 7.31 -24.95 -12.31
N ALA A 91 8.34 -24.35 -11.70
CA ALA A 91 9.56 -25.07 -11.33
C ALA A 91 9.30 -26.17 -10.29
N TYR A 92 8.44 -25.91 -9.30
CA TYR A 92 8.02 -26.88 -8.30
C TYR A 92 7.30 -28.06 -8.95
N TYR A 93 6.27 -27.79 -9.75
CA TYR A 93 5.47 -28.84 -10.39
C TYR A 93 6.26 -29.70 -11.37
N ARG A 94 7.27 -29.14 -12.05
CA ARG A 94 8.19 -29.93 -12.90
C ARG A 94 8.94 -31.01 -12.11
N ARG A 95 9.22 -30.77 -10.82
CA ARG A 95 9.89 -31.72 -9.92
C ARG A 95 8.90 -32.62 -9.19
N HIS A 96 7.67 -32.14 -9.00
CA HIS A 96 6.63 -32.77 -8.17
C HIS A 96 5.28 -32.89 -8.91
N PRO A 97 5.22 -33.62 -10.04
CA PRO A 97 4.04 -33.60 -10.93
C PRO A 97 2.78 -34.24 -10.31
N SER A 98 2.94 -35.09 -9.29
CA SER A 98 1.84 -35.77 -8.60
C SER A 98 1.31 -35.01 -7.38
N GLU A 99 1.97 -33.91 -6.98
CA GLU A 99 1.60 -33.20 -5.76
C GLU A 99 0.47 -32.20 -6.00
N GLN A 100 -0.35 -31.99 -4.97
CA GLN A 100 -1.36 -30.94 -4.98
C GLN A 100 -0.79 -29.70 -4.30
N VAL A 101 -0.98 -28.55 -4.94
CA VAL A 101 -0.61 -27.26 -4.36
C VAL A 101 -1.87 -26.59 -3.83
N VAL A 102 -1.75 -25.98 -2.66
CA VAL A 102 -2.80 -25.14 -2.08
C VAL A 102 -2.31 -23.70 -2.01
N LEU A 103 -3.18 -22.77 -2.36
CA LEU A 103 -2.91 -21.35 -2.13
C LEU A 103 -3.15 -21.03 -0.66
N ARG A 104 -2.19 -20.32 -0.06
CA ARG A 104 -2.30 -19.79 1.29
C ARG A 104 -2.00 -18.30 1.25
N SER A 105 -2.60 -17.55 2.18
CA SER A 105 -2.20 -16.17 2.41
C SER A 105 -0.70 -16.13 2.67
N ALA A 106 -0.03 -15.13 2.09
CA ALA A 106 1.39 -14.92 2.33
C ALA A 106 1.63 -14.71 3.84
N PRO A 107 2.78 -15.16 4.38
CA PRO A 107 3.14 -14.89 5.76
C PRO A 107 3.06 -13.39 6.08
N ALA A 108 2.72 -13.06 7.32
CA ALA A 108 2.71 -11.68 7.79
C ALA A 108 4.08 -11.01 7.50
N GLY A 109 4.04 -9.77 7.00
CA GLY A 109 5.24 -9.04 6.59
C GLY A 109 5.72 -9.33 5.16
N THR A 110 5.08 -10.24 4.43
CA THR A 110 5.35 -10.42 2.99
C THR A 110 4.59 -9.35 2.20
N ALA A 111 5.30 -8.58 1.39
CA ALA A 111 4.70 -7.57 0.52
C ALA A 111 5.34 -7.65 -0.87
N ALA A 112 4.50 -7.58 -1.91
CA ALA A 112 4.98 -7.50 -3.29
C ALA A 112 5.64 -6.14 -3.58
N CYS A 113 5.15 -5.09 -2.92
CA CYS A 113 5.63 -3.71 -3.06
C CYS A 113 6.04 -3.20 -1.69
N ASP A 114 7.10 -2.41 -1.64
CA ASP A 114 7.54 -1.79 -0.40
C ASP A 114 6.47 -0.85 0.15
N ASN A 115 6.33 -0.85 1.48
CA ASN A 115 5.46 0.09 2.15
C ASN A 115 6.05 1.50 2.04
N LYS A 116 5.24 2.46 1.61
CA LYS A 116 5.62 3.86 1.49
C LYS A 116 4.45 4.77 1.80
N ILE A 117 4.75 5.96 2.29
CA ILE A 117 3.79 7.03 2.48
C ILE A 117 4.46 8.36 2.12
N SER A 118 3.71 9.19 1.40
CA SER A 118 4.12 10.52 0.94
C SER A 118 2.96 11.48 1.13
N ALA A 119 3.26 12.68 1.64
CA ALA A 119 2.28 13.76 1.66
C ALA A 119 2.06 14.30 0.23
N THR A 120 0.85 14.75 -0.08
CA THR A 120 0.53 15.44 -1.35
C THR A 120 1.15 16.83 -1.38
N GLU A 121 1.14 17.53 -0.24
CA GLU A 121 1.75 18.85 -0.06
C GLU A 121 3.01 18.76 0.81
N ARG A 122 4.04 19.53 0.46
CA ARG A 122 5.28 19.62 1.26
C ARG A 122 5.23 20.66 2.36
N THR A 123 4.34 21.64 2.23
CA THR A 123 4.22 22.78 3.13
C THR A 123 2.75 23.12 3.29
N VAL A 124 2.27 23.18 4.53
CA VAL A 124 0.86 23.36 4.87
C VAL A 124 0.71 24.34 6.04
N ALA A 125 -0.44 24.96 6.18
CA ALA A 125 -0.77 25.78 7.34
C ALA A 125 -1.27 24.90 8.51
N PRO A 126 -1.24 25.38 9.76
CA PRO A 126 -2.10 24.79 10.80
C PRO A 126 -3.57 24.88 10.35
N ASP A 127 -4.43 23.98 10.85
CA ASP A 127 -5.84 23.84 10.44
C ASP A 127 -6.08 23.36 8.99
N ALA A 128 -5.02 23.10 8.23
CA ALA A 128 -5.15 22.57 6.87
C ALA A 128 -5.41 21.06 6.86
N SER A 129 -6.08 20.59 5.81
CA SER A 129 -6.14 19.17 5.47
C SER A 129 -4.88 18.76 4.69
N VAL A 130 -4.30 17.62 5.04
CA VAL A 130 -3.12 17.04 4.36
C VAL A 130 -3.50 15.72 3.73
N GLY A 131 -3.27 15.60 2.43
CA GLY A 131 -3.42 14.34 1.72
C GLY A 131 -2.17 13.47 1.84
N PHE A 132 -2.37 12.15 1.82
CA PHE A 132 -1.31 11.15 1.80
C PHE A 132 -1.60 10.12 0.73
N HIS A 133 -0.55 9.66 0.06
CA HIS A 133 -0.60 8.57 -0.91
C HIS A 133 0.57 7.62 -0.72
N GLY A 134 0.40 6.36 -1.13
CA GLY A 134 1.49 5.38 -1.03
C GLY A 134 1.06 3.93 -1.11
N THR A 135 1.75 3.08 -0.37
CA THR A 135 1.54 1.63 -0.35
C THR A 135 1.59 1.13 1.08
N TRP A 136 0.55 0.42 1.50
CA TRP A 136 0.48 -0.19 2.83
C TRP A 136 -0.50 -1.37 2.84
N PRO A 137 -0.31 -2.33 3.76
CA PRO A 137 -0.92 -3.66 3.62
C PRO A 137 -2.36 -3.78 4.10
N ASP A 138 -2.88 -2.78 4.81
CA ASP A 138 -4.21 -2.84 5.42
C ASP A 138 -4.78 -1.43 5.69
N VAL A 139 -6.06 -1.34 6.02
CA VAL A 139 -6.79 -0.07 6.18
C VAL A 139 -6.10 0.84 7.21
N PRO A 140 -5.83 2.12 6.87
CA PRO A 140 -5.40 3.15 7.82
C PRO A 140 -6.33 3.22 9.03
N ARG A 141 -5.76 3.16 10.23
CA ARG A 141 -6.51 3.30 11.49
C ARG A 141 -6.23 4.64 12.15
N ILE A 142 -4.94 4.99 12.30
CA ILE A 142 -4.51 6.26 12.89
C ILE A 142 -3.26 6.76 12.16
N VAL A 143 -3.05 8.07 12.26
CA VAL A 143 -1.86 8.75 11.79
C VAL A 143 -1.21 9.44 12.98
N GLU A 144 0.03 9.09 13.28
CA GLU A 144 0.84 9.75 14.29
C GLU A 144 1.72 10.81 13.62
N LEU A 145 1.58 12.06 14.05
CA LEU A 145 2.48 13.16 13.70
C LEU A 145 3.51 13.33 14.81
N ARG A 146 4.78 13.25 14.45
CA ARG A 146 5.92 13.45 15.37
C ARG A 146 6.72 14.64 14.91
N ALA A 147 7.17 15.43 15.87
CA ALA A 147 8.07 16.55 15.66
C ALA A 147 8.93 16.71 16.92
N ALA A 148 10.09 17.34 16.78
CA ALA A 148 11.01 17.52 17.91
C ALA A 148 10.40 18.39 19.02
N GLU A 149 9.51 19.30 18.63
CA GLU A 149 8.82 20.25 19.51
C GLU A 149 7.64 19.64 20.27
N LEU A 150 7.19 18.43 19.89
CA LEU A 150 6.06 17.76 20.53
C LEU A 150 6.56 16.76 21.58
N ALA A 151 6.02 16.83 22.79
CA ALA A 151 6.34 15.89 23.87
C ALA A 151 5.88 14.46 23.55
N GLU A 152 4.71 14.32 22.92
CA GLU A 152 4.12 13.06 22.48
C GLU A 152 3.62 13.18 21.03
N PRO A 153 3.53 12.07 20.27
CA PRO A 153 2.96 12.09 18.94
C PRO A 153 1.51 12.54 18.95
N LEU A 154 1.16 13.48 18.06
CA LEU A 154 -0.24 13.83 17.84
C LEU A 154 -0.91 12.74 17.02
N THR A 155 -2.02 12.20 17.49
CA THR A 155 -2.76 11.13 16.80
C THR A 155 -3.99 11.71 16.10
N LEU A 156 -4.11 11.43 14.80
CA LEU A 156 -5.20 11.90 13.93
C LEU A 156 -5.94 10.72 13.30
N GLU A 157 -7.23 10.91 13.03
CA GLU A 157 -8.06 9.94 12.33
C GLU A 157 -8.01 10.17 10.80
N PRO A 158 -7.65 9.16 10.00
CA PRO A 158 -7.62 9.27 8.54
C PRO A 158 -9.02 9.17 7.92
N TYR A 159 -9.37 10.11 7.05
CA TYR A 159 -10.62 10.12 6.29
C TYR A 159 -10.38 10.19 4.76
N GLY A 160 -11.45 10.13 3.97
CA GLY A 160 -11.39 10.18 2.51
C GLY A 160 -12.32 9.16 1.84
N SER A 161 -12.84 9.53 0.66
CA SER A 161 -13.77 8.72 -0.14
C SER A 161 -13.02 7.76 -1.05
N ASP A 162 -12.85 6.55 -0.57
CA ASP A 162 -12.63 5.36 -1.37
C ASP A 162 -12.90 4.21 -0.40
N ASN A 163 -13.83 3.32 -0.75
CA ASN A 163 -14.33 2.19 0.07
C ASN A 163 -13.26 1.68 1.05
N GLU A 164 -13.61 1.28 2.28
CA GLU A 164 -12.61 0.86 3.30
C GLU A 164 -11.51 -0.08 2.77
N ARG A 165 -11.82 -0.89 1.75
CA ARG A 165 -10.90 -1.79 1.03
C ARG A 165 -9.90 -1.12 0.06
N THR A 166 -10.18 0.05 -0.49
CA THR A 166 -9.30 0.81 -1.40
C THR A 166 -8.43 1.83 -0.68
N LYS A 167 -8.71 2.12 0.62
CA LYS A 167 -7.78 2.86 1.47
C LYS A 167 -6.45 2.14 1.69
N CYS A 168 -6.28 0.88 1.27
CA CYS A 168 -5.03 0.13 1.36
C CYS A 168 -4.55 -0.36 0.00
N CYS A 169 -3.41 -1.06 -0.01
CA CYS A 169 -2.70 -1.56 -1.19
C CYS A 169 -1.85 -0.49 -1.89
N LYS A 170 -1.42 -0.81 -3.11
CA LYS A 170 -0.53 0.04 -3.93
C LYS A 170 -1.31 1.24 -4.47
N ASP A 171 -0.69 2.41 -4.40
CA ASP A 171 -1.21 3.71 -4.86
C ASP A 171 -2.52 4.13 -4.16
N ALA A 172 -2.68 3.72 -2.90
CA ALA A 172 -3.79 4.11 -2.04
C ALA A 172 -3.62 5.54 -1.52
N GLY A 173 -4.72 6.17 -1.11
CA GLY A 173 -4.73 7.53 -0.55
C GLY A 173 -5.71 7.73 0.61
N PHE A 174 -5.41 8.73 1.45
CA PHE A 174 -6.28 9.22 2.54
C PHE A 174 -5.91 10.68 2.89
N SER A 175 -6.73 11.34 3.70
CA SER A 175 -6.44 12.68 4.24
C SER A 175 -6.55 12.70 5.77
N VAL A 176 -5.94 13.69 6.39
CA VAL A 176 -6.13 14.05 7.81
C VAL A 176 -6.30 15.56 7.93
N ASP A 177 -7.01 16.00 8.95
CA ASP A 177 -7.10 17.42 9.31
C ASP A 177 -6.07 17.72 10.40
N LEU A 178 -5.21 18.70 10.14
CA LEU A 178 -4.32 19.21 11.18
C LEU A 178 -5.14 20.02 12.17
N PRO A 179 -4.78 20.00 13.46
CA PRO A 179 -5.44 20.91 14.39
C PRO A 179 -5.08 22.36 14.06
N GLY A 180 -5.95 23.28 14.46
CA GLY A 180 -5.65 24.70 14.45
C GLY A 180 -4.43 25.07 15.33
N PRO A 181 -3.99 26.34 15.30
CA PRO A 181 -2.73 26.78 15.89
C PRO A 181 -2.50 26.41 17.37
N ASN A 182 -3.60 26.27 18.14
CA ASN A 182 -3.55 25.95 19.57
C ASN A 182 -3.63 24.45 19.87
N GLY A 183 -3.94 23.60 18.88
CA GLY A 183 -4.12 22.16 19.10
C GLY A 183 -2.82 21.33 19.09
N PHE A 184 -1.67 21.99 18.99
CA PHE A 184 -0.34 21.38 19.11
C PHE A 184 0.24 21.49 20.53
N GLY A 185 -0.62 21.55 21.55
CA GLY A 185 -0.18 21.63 22.96
C GLY A 185 0.61 22.90 23.29
N GLY A 186 0.35 24.00 22.59
CA GLY A 186 1.09 25.26 22.74
C GLY A 186 2.44 25.31 22.01
N HIS A 187 2.80 24.25 21.29
CA HIS A 187 4.03 24.18 20.48
C HIS A 187 3.77 24.55 19.03
N ARG A 188 4.84 24.89 18.31
CA ARG A 188 4.82 25.22 16.88
C ARG A 188 5.75 24.30 16.10
N PRO A 189 5.38 23.03 15.90
CA PRO A 189 6.23 22.11 15.16
C PRO A 189 6.39 22.55 13.71
N THR A 190 7.61 22.41 13.18
CA THR A 190 7.95 22.89 11.82
C THR A 190 8.17 21.75 10.83
N VAL A 191 8.84 20.68 11.24
CA VAL A 191 9.11 19.50 10.42
C VAL A 191 8.36 18.31 11.01
N ILE A 192 7.49 17.70 10.21
CA ILE A 192 6.62 16.61 10.66
C ILE A 192 7.09 15.27 10.10
N ASP A 193 7.44 14.36 11.00
CA ASP A 193 7.51 12.93 10.73
C ASP A 193 6.11 12.34 10.81
N VAL A 194 5.75 11.49 9.85
CA VAL A 194 4.44 10.85 9.79
C VAL A 194 4.59 9.36 9.98
N THR A 195 3.79 8.77 10.85
CA THR A 195 3.62 7.32 10.93
C THR A 195 2.16 6.94 10.74
N LEU A 196 1.89 6.22 9.65
CA LEU A 196 0.61 5.55 9.43
C LEU A 196 0.59 4.23 10.22
N VAL A 197 -0.47 4.00 10.98
CA VAL A 197 -0.74 2.71 11.63
C VAL A 197 -1.99 2.10 11.02
N THR A 198 -1.87 0.88 10.49
CA THR A 198 -2.98 0.15 9.87
C THR A 198 -3.74 -0.69 10.89
N LYS A 199 -4.93 -1.19 10.51
CA LYS A 199 -5.80 -2.00 11.38
C LYS A 199 -5.11 -3.27 11.91
N ASN A 200 -4.31 -3.94 11.09
CA ASN A 200 -3.47 -5.08 11.49
C ASN A 200 -2.19 -4.71 12.28
N GLY A 201 -1.98 -3.43 12.61
CA GLY A 201 -0.86 -2.96 13.44
C GLY A 201 0.46 -2.71 12.69
N VAL A 202 0.48 -2.80 11.36
CA VAL A 202 1.66 -2.40 10.56
C VAL A 202 1.86 -0.89 10.67
N ARG A 203 3.12 -0.47 10.79
CA ARG A 203 3.53 0.92 10.92
C ARG A 203 4.37 1.33 9.71
N VAL A 204 3.96 2.39 9.02
CA VAL A 204 4.66 2.94 7.85
C VAL A 204 5.08 4.37 8.17
N THR A 205 6.38 4.62 8.25
CA THR A 205 6.92 5.91 8.68
C THR A 205 7.61 6.65 7.54
N ARG A 206 7.33 7.94 7.41
CA ARG A 206 8.06 8.88 6.56
C ARG A 206 8.62 10.01 7.42
N ARG A 207 9.95 10.13 7.42
CA ARG A 207 10.63 11.25 8.06
C ARG A 207 10.51 12.51 7.20
N ALA A 208 10.38 13.66 7.85
CA ALA A 208 10.19 14.96 7.22
C ALA A 208 9.18 14.89 6.07
N ALA A 209 8.00 14.33 6.37
CA ALA A 209 6.96 14.10 5.38
C ALA A 209 6.44 15.41 4.80
N PHE A 210 6.26 16.43 5.65
CA PHE A 210 5.88 17.79 5.27
C PHE A 210 6.34 18.79 6.34
N THR A 211 6.11 20.07 6.07
CA THR A 211 6.41 21.19 6.95
C THR A 211 5.16 22.00 7.27
N ILE A 212 5.07 22.54 8.48
CA ILE A 212 4.00 23.48 8.87
C ILE A 212 4.55 24.90 8.83
N THR A 213 3.89 25.76 8.07
CA THR A 213 4.18 27.20 8.01
C THR A 213 3.26 27.96 8.95
N TRP A 214 3.86 28.74 9.85
CA TRP A 214 3.17 29.50 10.90
C TRP A 214 3.00 30.99 10.58
N ALA A 215 3.32 31.42 9.36
CA ALA A 215 3.42 32.83 8.97
C ALA A 215 2.11 33.62 9.18
N GLU A 216 0.96 32.96 9.04
CA GLU A 216 -0.36 33.58 9.18
C GLU A 216 -1.07 33.18 10.50
N ALA A 217 -0.41 32.41 11.36
CA ALA A 217 -1.02 31.87 12.57
C ALA A 217 -0.85 32.81 13.78
N PRO A 218 -1.94 33.11 14.53
CA PRO A 218 -1.86 33.89 15.77
C PRO A 218 -0.81 33.32 16.74
N GLN A 219 -0.03 34.19 17.39
CA GLN A 219 0.93 33.76 18.40
C GLN A 219 0.23 32.97 19.52
N PRO A 220 0.77 31.80 19.94
CA PRO A 220 0.24 31.11 21.09
C PRO A 220 0.30 32.04 22.30
N PRO A 221 -0.70 32.00 23.20
CA PRO A 221 -0.66 32.81 24.41
C PRO A 221 0.61 32.47 25.19
N SER A 222 1.36 33.50 25.62
CA SER A 222 2.52 33.32 26.47
C SER A 222 2.15 32.46 27.69
N PRO A 223 2.97 31.48 28.09
CA PRO A 223 2.72 30.74 29.31
C PRO A 223 2.60 31.74 30.46
N SER A 224 1.49 31.67 31.21
CA SER A 224 1.28 32.52 32.37
C SER A 224 2.45 32.33 33.31
N LEU A 225 3.27 33.37 33.47
CA LEU A 225 4.27 33.43 34.52
C LEU A 225 3.51 33.27 35.83
N SER A 226 3.61 32.09 36.43
CA SER A 226 3.18 31.88 37.81
C SER A 226 3.99 32.85 38.66
N SER A 227 3.32 33.92 39.08
CA SER A 227 3.82 34.89 40.02
C SER A 227 4.14 34.16 41.33
N ARG A 228 5.41 33.75 41.48
CA ARG A 228 5.97 33.47 42.79
C ARG A 228 5.99 34.78 43.56
N SER A 229 4.99 34.98 44.41
CA SER A 229 5.06 35.99 45.46
C SER A 229 6.26 35.70 46.35
N PRO A 230 7.18 36.64 46.57
CA PRO A 230 8.15 36.52 47.64
C PRO A 230 7.41 36.69 48.96
N SER A 231 7.46 35.68 49.83
CA SER A 231 7.00 35.81 51.21
C SER A 231 8.09 36.52 52.02
N PRO A 232 7.77 37.60 52.76
CA PRO A 232 8.64 38.16 53.78
C PRO A 232 8.77 37.25 55.01
#